data_AF-A0A1E5MGB2-F1
#
_entry.id   AF-A0A1E5MGB2-F1
#
_cell.length_a   1.000
_cell.length_b   1.000
_cell.length_c   1.000
_cell.angle_alpha   90.00
_cell.angle_beta   90.00
_cell.angle_gamma   90.00
#
_symmetry.space_group_name_H-M   'P 1'
#
loop_
_entity.id
_entity.type
_entity.pdbx_description
1 polymer ?
#
loop_
_entity_poly.entity_id
_entity_poly.type
_entity_poly.pdbx_seq_one_letter_code
_entity_poly.pdbx_strand_id
1 'polypeptide(L)'
;MTRLVCEDRGMQPDGVSSPHLVLSDGASPEAQSLLQRWNAQWPGVQPWRHLPREARPDAWVRFHTLVGGRQAPRHQRDRRTAVRRFRSVVRTVEEITATPATVLLVEAPRWAGEFRDRVASVVPTAQPWVTHVFDDDPGEDDDHDDDVWPEERHSFRSGAVDDHMLAAIALLVHDRDADLLLLPADLSWAVSPYGGGIDAVVRNPEEAAVLAARLRRWLPPEGWPGAVSWTRPATQRELHRAPDR
;
A
#
# COMPACT_ATOMS: atom_id res chain seq x y z
N MET A 1 -50.67 12.47 23.00
CA MET A 1 -50.27 11.17 22.42
C MET A 1 -48.98 11.37 21.65
N THR A 2 -47.87 11.17 22.35
CA THR A 2 -46.50 11.41 21.86
C THR A 2 -45.96 10.08 21.35
N ARG A 3 -45.63 9.98 20.05
CA ARG A 3 -44.93 8.80 19.51
C ARG A 3 -43.44 9.00 19.73
N LEU A 4 -42.86 8.14 20.56
CA LEU A 4 -41.42 7.96 20.71
C LEU A 4 -40.84 7.40 19.40
N VAL A 5 -39.80 8.08 18.92
CA VAL A 5 -38.89 7.65 17.87
C VAL A 5 -37.98 6.57 18.47
N CYS A 6 -38.02 5.36 17.94
CA CYS A 6 -36.95 4.40 18.16
C CYS A 6 -35.78 4.79 17.26
N GLU A 7 -34.75 5.39 17.84
CA GLU A 7 -33.44 5.51 17.22
C GLU A 7 -32.82 4.12 17.14
N ASP A 8 -32.62 3.65 15.92
CA ASP A 8 -31.83 2.47 15.59
C ASP A 8 -30.35 2.83 15.82
N ARG A 9 -29.87 2.58 17.04
CA ARG A 9 -28.44 2.63 17.36
C ARG A 9 -27.79 1.46 16.65
N GLY A 10 -27.29 1.73 15.45
CA GLY A 10 -26.39 0.84 14.73
C GLY A 10 -25.27 0.37 15.66
N MET A 11 -25.29 -0.92 15.95
CA MET A 11 -24.25 -1.67 16.62
C MET A 11 -22.93 -1.45 15.86
N GLN A 12 -21.99 -0.70 16.42
CA GLN A 12 -20.59 -0.77 15.98
C GLN A 12 -20.07 -2.13 16.44
N PRO A 13 -19.57 -2.99 15.53
CA PRO A 13 -18.94 -4.23 15.96
C PRO A 13 -17.63 -3.86 16.66
N ASP A 14 -17.53 -4.26 17.93
CA ASP A 14 -16.33 -4.51 18.72
C ASP A 14 -15.11 -3.62 18.45
N GLY A 15 -15.04 -2.49 19.17
CA GLY A 15 -14.04 -2.31 20.23
C GLY A 15 -12.54 -2.27 19.91
N VAL A 16 -12.08 -2.51 18.68
CA VAL A 16 -10.68 -2.26 18.33
C VAL A 16 -10.58 -0.79 17.95
N SER A 17 -10.23 0.05 18.94
CA SER A 17 -9.76 1.40 18.64
C SER A 17 -8.68 1.28 17.58
N SER A 18 -8.92 1.82 16.39
CA SER A 18 -7.89 1.79 15.36
C SER A 18 -6.66 2.50 15.94
N PRO A 19 -5.53 1.81 16.08
CA PRO A 19 -4.36 2.32 16.79
C PRO A 19 -4.00 3.72 16.28
N HIS A 20 -3.84 4.67 17.17
CA HIS A 20 -3.57 6.04 16.76
C HIS A 20 -2.14 6.16 16.25
N LEU A 21 -1.96 6.81 15.09
CA LEU A 21 -0.65 7.15 14.58
C LEU A 21 0.02 8.18 15.51
N VAL A 22 1.09 7.76 16.18
CA VAL A 22 1.91 8.62 17.04
C VAL A 22 3.16 9.01 16.26
N LEU A 23 3.55 10.29 16.31
CA LEU A 23 4.84 10.71 15.74
C LEU A 23 5.98 9.97 16.43
N SER A 24 6.92 9.45 15.65
CA SER A 24 8.12 8.84 16.21
C SER A 24 8.96 9.86 16.98
N ASP A 25 9.71 9.41 17.97
CA ASP A 25 10.65 10.25 18.70
C ASP A 25 11.63 10.95 17.74
N GLY A 26 11.79 12.27 17.91
CA GLY A 26 12.65 13.08 17.05
C GLY A 26 12.08 13.33 15.65
N ALA A 27 10.78 13.07 15.41
CA ALA A 27 10.12 13.38 14.15
C ALA A 27 10.29 14.86 13.76
N SER A 28 10.58 15.09 12.47
CA SER A 28 10.79 16.43 11.92
C SER A 28 9.46 17.21 11.79
N PRO A 29 9.50 18.56 11.64
CA PRO A 29 8.30 19.33 11.32
C PRO A 29 7.60 18.87 10.02
N GLU A 30 8.37 18.32 9.09
CA GLU A 30 7.85 17.73 7.86
C GLU A 30 7.07 16.44 8.13
N ALA A 31 7.56 15.60 9.04
CA ALA A 31 6.86 14.40 9.51
C ALA A 31 5.50 14.75 10.14
N GLN A 32 5.45 15.81 10.96
CA GLN A 32 4.20 16.32 11.54
C GLN A 32 3.23 16.83 10.46
N SER A 33 3.72 17.59 9.48
CA SER A 33 2.92 18.07 8.35
C SER A 33 2.40 16.93 7.47
N LEU A 34 3.20 15.88 7.27
CA LEU A 34 2.78 14.67 6.57
C LEU A 34 1.68 13.93 7.35
N LEU A 35 1.79 13.80 8.67
CA LEU A 35 0.76 13.17 9.51
C LEU A 35 -0.58 13.90 9.42
N GLN A 36 -0.57 15.23 9.48
CA GLN A 36 -1.79 16.02 9.35
C GLN A 36 -2.46 15.82 7.98
N ARG A 37 -1.68 15.87 6.88
CA ARG A 37 -2.20 15.61 5.53
C ARG A 37 -2.68 14.17 5.37
N TRP A 38 -1.97 13.21 5.94
CA TRP A 38 -2.36 11.80 5.90
C TRP A 38 -3.72 11.60 6.56
N ASN A 39 -3.89 12.09 7.79
CA ASN A 39 -5.17 11.98 8.51
C ASN A 39 -6.33 12.69 7.79
N ALA A 40 -6.05 13.77 7.05
CA ALA A 40 -7.05 14.45 6.24
C ALA A 40 -7.43 13.66 4.98
N GLN A 41 -6.45 13.07 4.28
CA GLN A 41 -6.65 12.40 2.99
C GLN A 41 -7.03 10.91 3.11
N TRP A 42 -6.63 10.29 4.22
CA TRP A 42 -6.79 8.86 4.52
C TRP A 42 -7.27 8.70 5.98
N PRO A 43 -8.47 9.21 6.32
CA PRO A 43 -8.96 9.22 7.70
C PRO A 43 -9.11 7.80 8.26
N GLY A 44 -8.45 7.53 9.37
CA GLY A 44 -8.48 6.22 10.05
C GLY A 44 -7.70 5.10 9.35
N VAL A 45 -6.97 5.41 8.28
CA VAL A 45 -6.21 4.42 7.51
C VAL A 45 -4.77 4.40 8.02
N GLN A 46 -4.26 3.23 8.43
CA GLN A 46 -2.83 3.10 8.74
C GLN A 46 -2.00 3.16 7.45
N PRO A 47 -0.75 3.63 7.50
CA PRO A 47 0.12 3.75 6.34
C PRO A 47 0.75 2.42 5.90
N TRP A 48 0.05 1.31 6.10
CA TRP A 48 0.44 0.02 5.57
C TRP A 48 0.16 -0.08 4.08
N ARG A 49 1.05 -0.77 3.38
CA ARG A 49 1.03 -0.86 1.91
C ARG A 49 -0.32 -1.30 1.32
N HIS A 50 -1.07 -2.13 2.06
CA HIS A 50 -2.28 -2.79 1.58
C HIS A 50 -3.58 -2.08 1.98
N LEU A 51 -3.53 -1.10 2.88
CA LEU A 51 -4.74 -0.45 3.39
C LEU A 51 -5.33 0.63 2.46
N PRO A 52 -4.55 1.40 1.67
CA PRO A 52 -5.13 2.36 0.73
C PRO A 52 -6.17 1.75 -0.22
N ARG A 53 -5.95 0.50 -0.67
CA ARG A 53 -6.90 -0.21 -1.55
C ARG A 53 -8.16 -0.68 -0.83
N GLU A 54 -8.10 -0.87 0.49
CA GLU A 54 -9.26 -1.23 1.31
C GLU A 54 -10.07 0.02 1.66
N ALA A 55 -9.40 1.15 1.83
CA ALA A 55 -10.03 2.45 2.03
C ALA A 55 -10.77 2.97 0.79
N ARG A 56 -10.31 2.64 -0.42
CA ARG A 56 -10.93 3.05 -1.70
C ARG A 56 -10.99 1.88 -2.71
N PRO A 57 -11.82 0.86 -2.45
CA PRO A 57 -11.82 -0.37 -3.23
C PRO A 57 -12.35 -0.18 -4.67
N ASP A 58 -13.19 0.83 -4.88
CA ASP A 58 -13.76 1.21 -6.17
C ASP A 58 -12.80 2.02 -7.05
N ALA A 59 -11.77 2.63 -6.46
CA ALA A 59 -10.71 3.37 -7.13
C ALA A 59 -9.37 2.61 -7.19
N TRP A 60 -9.39 1.30 -6.92
CA TRP A 60 -8.21 0.44 -6.90
C TRP A 60 -8.08 -0.40 -8.18
N VAL A 61 -6.85 -0.49 -8.71
CA VAL A 61 -6.48 -1.36 -9.82
C VAL A 61 -5.22 -2.16 -9.47
N ARG A 62 -5.26 -3.47 -9.72
CA ARG A 62 -4.10 -4.36 -9.57
C ARG A 62 -3.46 -4.67 -10.92
N PHE A 63 -2.12 -4.72 -10.94
CA PHE A 63 -1.32 -5.10 -12.09
C PHE A 63 -0.31 -6.19 -11.74
N HIS A 64 -0.02 -7.09 -12.69
CA HIS A 64 1.11 -8.00 -12.60
C HIS A 64 2.36 -7.43 -13.24
N THR A 65 3.48 -7.45 -12.50
CA THR A 65 4.78 -7.00 -13.00
C THR A 65 5.49 -8.08 -13.83
N LEU A 66 5.15 -9.35 -13.60
CA LEU A 66 5.70 -10.50 -14.32
C LEU A 66 4.62 -11.23 -15.12
N VAL A 67 5.05 -12.01 -16.11
CA VAL A 67 4.16 -12.87 -16.90
C VAL A 67 3.63 -14.00 -16.02
N GLY A 68 2.34 -14.32 -16.16
CA GLY A 68 1.68 -15.41 -15.43
C GLY A 68 1.51 -15.16 -13.94
N GLY A 69 1.58 -13.91 -13.47
CA GLY A 69 1.39 -13.57 -12.06
C GLY A 69 2.51 -14.04 -11.12
N ARG A 70 3.68 -14.40 -11.67
CA ARG A 70 4.84 -14.82 -10.87
C ARG A 70 5.27 -13.72 -9.89
N GLN A 71 5.67 -14.12 -8.68
CA GLN A 71 6.10 -13.19 -7.63
C GLN A 71 7.58 -12.79 -7.75
N ALA A 72 8.44 -13.75 -8.10
CA ALA A 72 9.88 -13.54 -8.17
C ALA A 72 10.42 -13.56 -9.62
N PRO A 73 11.33 -12.62 -9.98
CA PRO A 73 12.03 -12.67 -11.25
C PRO A 73 13.07 -13.81 -11.25
N ARG A 74 13.16 -14.58 -12.34
CA ARG A 74 14.15 -15.68 -12.45
C ARG A 74 15.43 -15.26 -13.17
N HIS A 75 15.31 -14.33 -14.10
CA HIS A 75 16.41 -13.91 -14.98
C HIS A 75 16.43 -12.40 -15.16
N GLN A 76 17.53 -11.86 -15.70
CA GLN A 76 17.69 -10.43 -15.96
C GLN A 76 16.58 -9.82 -16.85
N ARG A 77 15.98 -10.63 -17.73
CA ARG A 77 14.82 -10.20 -18.54
C ARG A 77 13.56 -9.97 -17.70
N ASP A 78 13.33 -10.78 -16.67
CA ASP A 78 12.19 -10.63 -15.76
C ASP A 78 12.37 -9.34 -14.94
N ARG A 79 13.58 -9.10 -14.41
CA ARG A 79 13.94 -7.85 -13.69
C ARG A 79 13.69 -6.61 -14.55
N ARG A 80 14.19 -6.60 -15.79
CA ARG A 80 13.93 -5.50 -16.75
C ARG A 80 12.44 -5.32 -17.05
N THR A 81 11.68 -6.41 -17.10
CA THR A 81 10.23 -6.36 -17.33
C THR A 81 9.49 -5.77 -16.15
N ALA A 82 9.82 -6.18 -14.93
CA ALA A 82 9.26 -5.64 -13.70
C ALA A 82 9.50 -4.14 -13.58
N VAL A 83 10.76 -3.69 -13.73
CA VAL A 83 11.12 -2.26 -13.73
C VAL A 83 10.32 -1.48 -14.77
N ARG A 84 10.25 -1.97 -16.01
CA ARG A 84 9.52 -1.30 -17.09
C ARG A 84 8.03 -1.17 -16.77
N ARG A 85 7.39 -2.24 -16.28
CA ARG A 85 5.96 -2.21 -15.95
C ARG A 85 5.68 -1.31 -14.75
N PHE A 86 6.52 -1.36 -13.72
CA PHE A 86 6.40 -0.47 -12.56
C PHE A 86 6.46 1.01 -12.95
N ARG A 87 7.51 1.41 -13.68
CA ARG A 87 7.61 2.77 -14.21
C ARG A 87 6.39 3.16 -15.03
N SER A 88 5.92 2.26 -15.91
CA SER A 88 4.76 2.55 -16.76
C SER A 88 3.49 2.77 -15.93
N VAL A 89 3.26 1.98 -14.86
CA VAL A 89 2.12 2.18 -13.96
C VAL A 89 2.22 3.53 -13.27
N VAL A 90 3.35 3.84 -12.63
CA VAL A 90 3.55 5.12 -11.93
C VAL A 90 3.34 6.29 -12.88
N ARG A 91 4.02 6.31 -14.05
CA ARG A 91 3.86 7.40 -15.03
C ARG A 91 2.43 7.54 -15.53
N THR A 92 1.72 6.42 -15.76
CA THR A 92 0.31 6.49 -16.19
C THR A 92 -0.59 7.06 -15.09
N VAL A 93 -0.33 6.72 -13.81
CA VAL A 93 -1.05 7.33 -12.67
C VAL A 93 -0.79 8.82 -12.64
N GLU A 94 0.48 9.25 -12.67
CA GLU A 94 0.86 10.68 -12.66
C GLU A 94 0.22 11.46 -13.82
N GLU A 95 0.13 10.87 -15.02
CA GLU A 95 -0.54 11.47 -16.17
C GLU A 95 -2.05 11.63 -15.96
N ILE A 96 -2.72 10.59 -15.43
CA ILE A 96 -4.17 10.60 -15.20
C ILE A 96 -4.54 11.60 -14.10
N THR A 97 -3.74 11.63 -13.03
CA THR A 97 -4.02 12.45 -11.85
C THR A 97 -3.49 13.88 -11.98
N ALA A 98 -2.58 14.11 -12.93
CA ALA A 98 -1.80 15.34 -13.09
C ALA A 98 -0.96 15.69 -11.85
N THR A 99 -0.59 14.70 -11.04
CA THR A 99 0.20 14.88 -9.82
C THR A 99 1.37 13.89 -9.76
N PRO A 100 2.63 14.37 -9.72
CA PRO A 100 3.81 13.50 -9.72
C PRO A 100 4.06 12.85 -8.37
N ALA A 101 4.69 11.66 -8.38
CA ALA A 101 5.17 10.99 -7.18
C ALA A 101 6.21 11.86 -6.47
N THR A 102 6.02 12.12 -5.18
CA THR A 102 6.90 13.00 -4.38
C THR A 102 7.18 12.45 -2.99
N VAL A 103 6.23 11.73 -2.40
CA VAL A 103 6.40 11.15 -1.07
C VAL A 103 6.56 9.65 -1.25
N LEU A 104 7.64 9.11 -0.70
CA LEU A 104 7.86 7.68 -0.57
C LEU A 104 7.74 7.34 0.91
N LEU A 105 6.81 6.47 1.24
CA LEU A 105 6.73 5.86 2.56
C LEU A 105 7.35 4.48 2.52
N VAL A 106 8.15 4.21 3.54
CA VAL A 106 8.82 2.94 3.75
C VAL A 106 8.43 2.43 5.12
N GLU A 107 7.84 1.25 5.16
CA GLU A 107 7.62 0.54 6.42
C GLU A 107 8.95 -0.05 6.87
N ALA A 108 9.38 0.28 8.09
CA ALA A 108 10.64 -0.24 8.62
C ALA A 108 10.45 -1.74 8.84
N PRO A 109 11.19 -2.58 8.09
CA PRO A 109 10.97 -4.01 8.16
C PRO A 109 11.38 -4.56 9.51
N ARG A 110 10.59 -5.51 10.01
CA ARG A 110 10.91 -6.43 11.11
C ARG A 110 12.26 -7.13 11.00
N TRP A 111 12.89 -7.12 9.81
CA TRP A 111 14.16 -7.80 9.52
C TRP A 111 15.36 -6.86 9.70
N ALA A 112 16.17 -7.12 10.72
CA ALA A 112 17.36 -6.35 11.04
C ALA A 112 18.54 -6.58 10.06
N GLY A 113 19.43 -5.59 9.98
CA GLY A 113 20.74 -5.67 9.31
C GLY A 113 20.70 -5.43 7.81
N GLU A 114 20.98 -6.47 7.02
CA GLU A 114 21.27 -6.36 5.58
C GLU A 114 20.12 -5.74 4.77
N PHE A 115 18.87 -6.04 5.13
CA PHE A 115 17.72 -5.51 4.40
C PHE A 115 17.51 -4.02 4.67
N ARG A 116 17.70 -3.58 5.92
CA ARG A 116 17.70 -2.16 6.30
C ARG A 116 18.76 -1.39 5.52
N ASP A 117 19.97 -1.93 5.41
CA ASP A 117 21.08 -1.29 4.68
C ASP A 117 20.78 -1.15 3.18
N ARG A 118 20.14 -2.16 2.58
CA ARG A 118 19.68 -2.12 1.19
C ARG A 118 18.59 -1.08 0.98
N VAL A 119 17.57 -1.04 1.84
CA VAL A 119 16.53 0.00 1.82
C VAL A 119 17.17 1.39 1.93
N ALA A 120 18.10 1.57 2.87
CA ALA A 120 18.84 2.82 3.04
C ALA A 120 19.69 3.18 1.81
N SER A 121 20.24 2.21 1.08
CA SER A 121 20.96 2.48 -0.19
C SER A 121 20.05 2.98 -1.32
N VAL A 122 18.76 2.61 -1.30
CA VAL A 122 17.75 3.06 -2.29
C VAL A 122 17.12 4.37 -1.85
N VAL A 123 16.94 4.56 -0.54
CA VAL A 123 16.25 5.70 0.07
C VAL A 123 17.12 6.32 1.19
N PRO A 124 18.30 6.89 0.87
CA PRO A 124 19.31 7.29 1.86
C PRO A 124 18.94 8.48 2.75
N THR A 125 17.78 9.11 2.50
CA THR A 125 17.28 10.28 3.23
C THR A 125 15.91 10.03 3.86
N ALA A 126 15.51 8.76 4.00
CA ALA A 126 14.30 8.43 4.74
C ALA A 126 14.44 8.87 6.21
N GLN A 127 13.44 9.57 6.71
CA GLN A 127 13.36 10.05 8.09
C GLN A 127 12.29 9.27 8.85
N PRO A 128 12.42 9.09 10.18
CA PRO A 128 11.34 8.57 11.01
C PRO A 128 10.07 9.42 10.85
N TRP A 129 8.91 8.76 10.83
CA TRP A 129 7.62 9.43 10.71
C TRP A 129 6.72 9.12 11.91
N VAL A 130 6.12 7.93 11.90
CA VAL A 130 5.13 7.50 12.86
C VAL A 130 5.48 6.12 13.37
N THR A 131 5.18 5.92 14.64
CA THR A 131 5.30 4.64 15.32
C THR A 131 3.90 4.14 15.65
N HIS A 132 3.70 2.85 15.45
CA HIS A 132 2.52 2.15 15.88
C HIS A 132 2.72 1.69 17.32
N VAL A 133 1.86 2.16 18.22
CA VAL A 133 1.77 1.63 19.58
C VAL A 133 0.58 0.69 19.59
N PHE A 134 0.82 -0.60 19.77
CA PHE A 134 -0.26 -1.52 20.08
C PHE A 134 -0.69 -1.19 21.51
N ASP A 135 -1.96 -0.86 21.70
CA ASP A 135 -2.51 -0.80 23.06
C ASP A 135 -2.45 -2.24 23.58
N ASP A 136 -1.47 -2.53 24.43
CA ASP A 136 -1.49 -3.74 25.25
C ASP A 136 -2.75 -3.62 26.12
N ASP A 137 -3.83 -4.32 25.75
CA ASP A 137 -4.86 -4.66 26.72
C ASP A 137 -4.27 -5.79 27.57
N PRO A 138 -3.90 -5.55 28.85
CA PRO A 138 -3.44 -6.62 29.72
C PRO A 138 -4.68 -7.39 30.20
N GLY A 139 -5.39 -7.99 29.24
CA GLY A 139 -6.57 -8.81 29.44
C GLY A 139 -6.15 -10.27 29.46
N GLU A 140 -6.00 -10.77 30.70
CA GLU A 140 -6.03 -12.16 31.16
C GLU A 140 -5.88 -13.29 30.12
N ASP A 141 -4.86 -14.12 30.36
CA ASP A 141 -4.54 -15.41 29.72
C ASP A 141 -3.80 -15.33 28.37
N ASP A 142 -2.47 -15.17 28.42
CA ASP A 142 -1.63 -16.14 27.73
C ASP A 142 -0.22 -16.19 28.35
N ASP A 143 0.24 -17.40 28.65
CA ASP A 143 1.59 -17.73 29.13
C ASP A 143 2.65 -17.56 28.02
N HIS A 144 2.56 -16.48 27.24
CA HIS A 144 3.53 -16.13 26.22
C HIS A 144 4.63 -15.26 26.85
N ASP A 145 5.73 -15.93 27.20
CA ASP A 145 7.05 -15.36 27.50
C ASP A 145 7.29 -14.03 26.77
N ASP A 146 7.46 -12.93 27.52
CA ASP A 146 8.31 -11.73 27.31
C ASP A 146 8.59 -11.17 25.88
N ASP A 147 7.87 -11.56 24.85
CA ASP A 147 8.01 -11.05 23.49
C ASP A 147 7.23 -9.72 23.41
N VAL A 148 7.86 -8.66 23.93
CA VAL A 148 7.48 -7.27 23.60
C VAL A 148 7.47 -7.17 22.08
N TRP A 149 6.27 -7.12 21.49
CA TRP A 149 6.12 -6.91 20.06
C TRP A 149 6.88 -5.63 19.68
N PRO A 150 7.89 -5.71 18.79
CA PRO A 150 8.68 -4.53 18.47
C PRO A 150 7.77 -3.50 17.81
N GLU A 151 7.86 -2.25 18.29
CA GLU A 151 7.20 -1.08 17.70
C GLU A 151 7.34 -1.06 16.17
N GLU A 152 6.22 -1.06 15.45
CA GLU A 152 6.26 -0.87 14.00
C GLU A 152 6.53 0.61 13.70
N ARG A 153 7.55 0.88 12.90
CA ARG A 153 7.99 2.25 12.59
C ARG A 153 7.87 2.50 11.10
N HIS A 154 7.26 3.62 10.74
CA HIS A 154 7.24 4.09 9.37
C HIS A 154 8.28 5.18 9.19
N SER A 155 8.97 5.12 8.06
CA SER A 155 9.85 6.18 7.59
C SER A 155 9.30 6.78 6.31
N PHE A 156 9.67 8.02 6.02
CA PHE A 156 9.28 8.69 4.79
C PHE A 156 10.44 9.45 4.17
N ARG A 157 10.39 9.61 2.86
CA ARG A 157 11.21 10.54 2.10
C ARG A 157 10.29 11.39 1.23
N SER A 158 10.43 12.71 1.34
CA SER A 158 9.84 13.64 0.39
C SER A 158 10.84 14.05 -0.70
N GLY A 159 10.29 14.55 -1.80
CA GLY A 159 11.03 15.08 -2.94
C GLY A 159 10.89 14.22 -4.18
N ALA A 160 11.34 14.75 -5.32
CA ALA A 160 11.15 14.12 -6.61
C ALA A 160 11.57 12.64 -6.62
N VAL A 161 10.74 11.79 -7.22
CA VAL A 161 11.01 10.38 -7.46
C VAL A 161 11.34 10.22 -8.95
N ASP A 162 12.63 10.05 -9.25
CA ASP A 162 13.11 9.90 -10.61
C ASP A 162 13.05 8.45 -11.12
N ASP A 163 13.35 8.25 -12.40
CA ASP A 163 13.34 6.93 -13.02
C ASP A 163 14.35 5.96 -12.40
N HIS A 164 15.50 6.46 -11.92
CA HIS A 164 16.52 5.63 -11.28
C HIS A 164 15.98 5.06 -9.97
N MET A 165 15.37 5.91 -9.14
CA MET A 165 14.70 5.50 -7.90
C MET A 165 13.56 4.54 -8.18
N LEU A 166 12.71 4.78 -9.19
CA LEU A 166 11.65 3.84 -9.57
C LEU A 166 12.20 2.46 -9.96
N ALA A 167 13.33 2.39 -10.66
CA ALA A 167 13.96 1.10 -10.95
C ALA A 167 14.52 0.42 -9.72
N ALA A 168 15.20 1.17 -8.84
CA ALA A 168 15.74 0.64 -7.61
C ALA A 168 14.63 0.09 -6.70
N ILE A 169 13.53 0.82 -6.56
CA ILE A 169 12.32 0.38 -5.83
C ILE A 169 11.75 -0.91 -6.42
N ALA A 170 11.54 -0.97 -7.73
CA ALA A 170 11.00 -2.16 -8.37
C ALA A 170 11.87 -3.40 -8.12
N LEU A 171 13.20 -3.27 -8.14
CA LEU A 171 14.11 -4.37 -7.86
C LEU A 171 14.12 -4.75 -6.38
N LEU A 172 14.14 -3.76 -5.49
CA LEU A 172 14.13 -3.94 -4.04
C LEU A 172 12.91 -4.76 -3.59
N VAL A 173 11.74 -4.40 -4.09
CA VAL A 173 10.46 -5.07 -3.76
C VAL A 173 10.44 -6.50 -4.27
N HIS A 174 10.96 -6.75 -5.47
CA HIS A 174 10.98 -8.10 -6.04
C HIS A 174 12.01 -9.05 -5.43
N ASP A 175 13.10 -8.53 -4.88
CA ASP A 175 14.17 -9.36 -4.32
C ASP A 175 13.94 -9.72 -2.84
N ARG A 176 13.16 -8.92 -2.08
CA ARG A 176 13.02 -9.06 -0.61
C ARG A 176 11.66 -8.59 -0.02
N ASP A 177 10.62 -8.43 -0.85
CA ASP A 177 9.26 -7.99 -0.43
C ASP A 177 9.24 -6.73 0.45
N ALA A 178 9.97 -5.69 0.05
CA ALA A 178 9.90 -4.40 0.73
C ALA A 178 8.48 -3.83 0.75
N ASP A 179 8.07 -3.34 1.92
CA ASP A 179 6.80 -2.66 2.14
C ASP A 179 6.98 -1.15 1.94
N LEU A 180 6.38 -0.63 0.87
CA LEU A 180 6.48 0.77 0.51
C LEU A 180 5.26 1.29 -0.26
N LEU A 181 5.06 2.61 -0.15
CA LEU A 181 4.00 3.36 -0.81
C LEU A 181 4.59 4.59 -1.51
N LEU A 182 4.30 4.75 -2.79
CA LEU A 182 4.53 5.98 -3.53
C LEU A 182 3.25 6.82 -3.54
N LEU A 183 3.41 8.10 -3.21
CA LEU A 183 2.34 9.05 -3.00
C LEU A 183 2.72 10.40 -3.66
N PRO A 184 1.76 11.18 -4.17
CA PRO A 184 1.97 12.57 -4.54
C PRO A 184 2.04 13.44 -3.29
N ALA A 185 2.44 14.71 -3.44
CA ALA A 185 2.48 15.64 -2.31
C ALA A 185 1.08 15.90 -1.70
N ASP A 186 0.00 15.82 -2.49
CA ASP A 186 -1.36 15.97 -1.97
C ASP A 186 -1.97 14.67 -1.42
N LEU A 187 -1.20 13.56 -1.44
CA LEU A 187 -1.61 12.22 -1.01
C LEU A 187 -2.85 11.68 -1.74
N SER A 188 -3.21 12.27 -2.89
CA SER A 188 -4.47 12.00 -3.60
C SER A 188 -4.57 10.58 -4.19
N TRP A 189 -3.45 9.95 -4.49
CA TRP A 189 -3.34 8.58 -4.98
C TRP A 189 -2.21 7.83 -4.27
N ALA A 190 -2.22 6.50 -4.32
CA ALA A 190 -1.17 5.65 -3.77
C ALA A 190 -0.78 4.53 -4.75
N VAL A 191 0.51 4.27 -4.90
CA VAL A 191 1.04 3.13 -5.65
C VAL A 191 1.89 2.26 -4.73
N SER A 192 1.46 1.02 -4.55
CA SER A 192 2.13 0.00 -3.74
C SER A 192 2.63 -1.15 -4.61
N PRO A 193 3.93 -1.23 -4.93
CA PRO A 193 4.50 -2.44 -5.50
C PRO A 193 4.65 -3.53 -4.43
N TYR A 194 4.56 -4.79 -4.86
CA TYR A 194 4.86 -5.97 -4.05
C TYR A 194 5.47 -7.07 -4.92
N GLY A 195 5.95 -8.17 -4.34
CA GLY A 195 6.43 -9.33 -5.07
C GLY A 195 5.39 -9.86 -6.07
N GLY A 196 5.55 -9.51 -7.35
CA GLY A 196 4.71 -9.99 -8.45
C GLY A 196 3.64 -9.03 -8.97
N GLY A 197 3.48 -7.88 -8.34
CA GLY A 197 2.44 -6.94 -8.76
C GLY A 197 2.56 -5.54 -8.19
N ILE A 198 1.56 -4.75 -8.54
CA ILE A 198 1.42 -3.36 -8.15
C ILE A 198 -0.06 -3.12 -7.88
N ASP A 199 -0.37 -2.59 -6.72
CA ASP A 199 -1.66 -2.01 -6.41
C ASP A 199 -1.58 -0.50 -6.62
N ALA A 200 -2.49 0.04 -7.41
CA ALA A 200 -2.63 1.48 -7.65
C ALA A 200 -4.01 1.92 -7.20
N VAL A 201 -4.08 2.92 -6.32
CA VAL A 201 -5.31 3.52 -5.82
C VAL A 201 -5.33 4.96 -6.26
N VAL A 202 -6.31 5.33 -7.06
CA VAL A 202 -6.47 6.70 -7.59
C VAL A 202 -7.61 7.42 -6.87
N ARG A 203 -8.00 8.62 -7.33
CA ARG A 203 -8.92 9.47 -6.58
C ARG A 203 -10.36 8.98 -6.64
N ASN A 204 -10.74 8.34 -7.74
CA ASN A 204 -12.10 7.94 -8.02
C ASN A 204 -12.15 6.73 -8.99
N PRO A 205 -13.31 6.07 -9.11
CA PRO A 205 -13.49 4.92 -10.01
C PRO A 205 -13.28 5.22 -11.49
N GLU A 206 -13.53 6.46 -11.93
CA GLU A 206 -13.41 6.86 -13.33
C GLU A 206 -11.93 6.87 -13.76
N GLU A 207 -11.06 7.44 -12.93
CA GLU A 207 -9.61 7.37 -13.11
C GLU A 207 -9.10 5.93 -13.07
N ALA A 208 -9.67 5.08 -12.18
CA ALA A 208 -9.30 3.68 -12.09
C ALA A 208 -9.67 2.93 -13.38
N ALA A 209 -10.85 3.20 -13.94
CA ALA A 209 -11.28 2.65 -15.22
C ALA A 209 -10.37 3.08 -16.37
N VAL A 210 -9.97 4.35 -16.43
CA VAL A 210 -9.02 4.86 -17.43
C VAL A 210 -7.65 4.20 -17.29
N LEU A 211 -7.14 4.08 -16.06
CA LEU A 211 -5.87 3.44 -15.74
C LEU A 211 -5.87 1.97 -16.17
N ALA A 212 -6.92 1.23 -15.82
CA ALA A 212 -7.09 -0.16 -16.19
C ALA A 212 -7.20 -0.35 -17.71
N ALA A 213 -7.92 0.53 -18.42
CA ALA A 213 -8.04 0.48 -19.87
C ALA A 213 -6.68 0.70 -20.57
N ARG A 214 -5.89 1.68 -20.11
CA ARG A 214 -4.57 1.98 -20.67
C ARG A 214 -3.56 0.85 -20.47
N LEU A 215 -3.65 0.16 -19.33
CA LEU A 215 -2.70 -0.89 -18.92
C LEU A 215 -3.30 -2.30 -18.95
N ARG A 216 -4.39 -2.51 -19.71
CA ARG A 216 -5.21 -3.74 -19.75
C ARG A 216 -4.43 -5.04 -19.85
N ARG A 217 -3.32 -5.03 -20.59
CA ARG A 217 -2.46 -6.21 -20.86
C ARG A 217 -1.72 -6.73 -19.62
N TRP A 218 -1.74 -5.98 -18.52
CA TRP A 218 -1.07 -6.34 -17.26
C TRP A 218 -2.05 -6.55 -16.11
N LEU A 219 -3.35 -6.44 -16.36
CA LEU A 219 -4.36 -6.77 -15.37
C LEU A 219 -4.26 -8.26 -15.01
N PRO A 220 -4.65 -8.63 -13.78
CA PRO A 220 -4.82 -10.02 -13.42
C PRO A 220 -5.94 -10.66 -14.26
N PRO A 221 -5.99 -12.00 -14.34
CA PRO A 221 -7.10 -12.71 -14.98
C PRO A 221 -8.45 -12.30 -14.38
N GLU A 222 -9.52 -12.42 -15.18
CA GLU A 222 -10.88 -12.13 -14.71
C GLU A 222 -11.22 -12.96 -13.45
N GLY A 223 -11.87 -12.34 -12.47
CA GLY A 223 -12.25 -12.97 -11.19
C GLY A 223 -11.21 -12.83 -10.06
N TRP A 224 -10.01 -12.33 -10.36
CA TRP A 224 -8.99 -12.04 -9.34
C TRP A 224 -9.21 -10.68 -8.66
N PRO A 225 -8.93 -10.54 -7.34
CA PRO A 225 -9.03 -9.27 -6.63
C PRO A 225 -8.26 -8.15 -7.35
N GLY A 226 -8.91 -7.00 -7.57
CA GLY A 226 -8.33 -5.85 -8.25
C GLY A 226 -8.40 -5.91 -9.79
N ALA A 227 -9.05 -6.91 -10.38
CA ALA A 227 -9.52 -6.84 -11.76
C ALA A 227 -10.71 -5.87 -11.87
N VAL A 228 -10.88 -5.19 -13.00
CA VAL A 228 -11.99 -4.23 -13.26
C VAL A 228 -13.38 -4.85 -13.01
N SER A 229 -13.49 -6.18 -13.06
CA SER A 229 -14.73 -6.94 -12.82
C SER A 229 -14.97 -7.35 -11.37
N TRP A 230 -14.12 -6.97 -10.40
CA TRP A 230 -14.26 -7.40 -9.00
C TRP A 230 -15.32 -6.64 -8.19
N THR A 231 -16.08 -5.74 -8.83
CA THR A 231 -17.27 -5.12 -8.25
C THR A 231 -18.52 -6.02 -8.30
N ARG A 232 -18.39 -7.26 -8.81
CA ARG A 232 -19.37 -8.32 -8.57
C ARG A 232 -18.74 -9.46 -7.77
N PRO A 233 -19.47 -10.09 -6.83
CA PRO A 233 -18.99 -11.26 -6.10
C PRO A 233 -18.48 -12.31 -7.09
N ALA A 234 -17.25 -12.78 -6.90
CA ALA A 234 -16.68 -13.86 -7.70
C ALA A 234 -17.60 -15.08 -7.58
N THR A 235 -17.99 -15.64 -8.72
CA THR A 235 -18.78 -16.88 -8.70
C THR A 235 -17.89 -18.03 -8.22
N GLN A 236 -18.47 -19.01 -7.54
CA GLN A 236 -17.75 -20.20 -7.05
C GLN A 236 -16.99 -20.93 -8.18
N ARG A 237 -17.46 -20.78 -9.42
CA ARG A 237 -16.83 -21.31 -10.65
C ARG A 237 -15.53 -20.59 -11.05
N GLU A 238 -15.40 -19.30 -10.74
CA GLU A 238 -14.21 -18.50 -11.04
C GLU A 238 -13.10 -18.76 -10.01
N LEU A 239 -13.47 -18.98 -8.74
CA LEU A 239 -12.55 -19.38 -7.67
C LEU A 239 -11.92 -20.77 -7.88
N HIS A 240 -12.61 -21.66 -8.59
CA HIS A 240 -12.12 -23.03 -8.87
C HIS A 240 -11.32 -23.17 -10.17
N ARG A 241 -11.12 -22.09 -10.94
CA ARG A 241 -10.20 -22.12 -12.10
C ARG A 241 -8.78 -21.80 -11.66
N ALA A 242 -8.08 -22.81 -11.14
CA ALA A 242 -6.64 -22.84 -11.24
C ALA A 242 -6.25 -22.86 -12.74
N PRO A 243 -5.18 -22.18 -13.17
CA PRO A 243 -4.64 -22.37 -14.51
C PRO A 243 -4.07 -23.79 -14.58
N ASP A 244 -4.70 -24.64 -15.40
CA ASP A 244 -4.04 -25.85 -15.86
C ASP A 244 -2.83 -25.44 -16.72
N ARG A 245 -1.64 -25.66 -16.12
CA ARG A 245 -0.29 -25.76 -16.70
C ARG A 245 0.46 -24.47 -17.08
#